data_AF-A0A6N9C7A0-F1
#
_entry.id   AF-A0A6N9C7A0-F1
#
_cell.length_a   1.000
_cell.length_b   1.000
_cell.length_c   1.000
_cell.angle_alpha   90.00
_cell.angle_beta   90.00
_cell.angle_gamma   90.00
#
_symmetry.space_group_name_H-M   'P 1'
#
loop_
_entity.id
_entity.type
_entity.pdbx_description
1 polymer ?
#
loop_
_entity_poly.entity_id
_entity_poly.type
_entity_poly.pdbx_seq_one_letter_code
_entity_poly.pdbx_strand_id
1 'polypeptide(L)'
;MATNLTDSLQGTSPKRIPLMTKVLAVLLVLLLIFFFLQWYLITELFSFAADLMKTQLIQQAPDGVDAEAIRATFDRVERAMQAMPLSYLRGQVRLRKIRIAIDYASKANEDGLWSAEEINTVLKMTDAAVGYKGREQ
;
A
#
# COMPACT_ATOMS: atom_id res chain seq x y z
N MET A 1 23.53 54.23 -44.38
CA MET A 1 22.13 53.74 -44.42
C MET A 1 22.10 52.54 -45.36
N ALA A 2 22.14 51.33 -44.81
CA ALA A 2 21.88 50.07 -45.50
C ALA A 2 21.55 49.03 -44.42
N THR A 3 20.26 48.86 -44.18
CA THR A 3 19.63 47.83 -43.35
C THR A 3 19.72 46.47 -44.05
N ASN A 4 20.07 45.41 -43.32
CA ASN A 4 19.69 44.00 -43.58
C ASN A 4 19.99 43.23 -42.27
N LEU A 5 19.07 43.11 -41.31
CA LEU A 5 17.92 42.18 -41.27
C LEU A 5 18.28 40.72 -41.62
N THR A 6 19.36 40.20 -41.06
CA THR A 6 19.58 38.75 -40.92
C THR A 6 19.86 38.37 -39.47
N ASP A 7 19.18 39.04 -38.56
CA ASP A 7 18.86 38.47 -37.25
C ASP A 7 17.50 37.78 -37.40
N SER A 8 17.32 36.65 -36.73
CA SER A 8 16.12 35.79 -36.73
C SER A 8 15.87 34.98 -38.01
N LEU A 9 16.16 33.67 -37.95
CA LEU A 9 15.49 32.55 -38.64
C LEU A 9 16.39 31.29 -38.73
N GLN A 10 17.35 31.10 -37.82
CA GLN A 10 17.83 29.74 -37.54
C GLN A 10 16.89 29.08 -36.53
N GLY A 11 15.79 28.56 -37.08
CA GLY A 11 14.90 27.66 -36.38
C GLY A 11 15.72 26.52 -35.77
N THR A 12 15.57 26.32 -34.47
CA THR A 12 16.02 25.11 -33.77
C THR A 12 15.57 23.89 -34.57
N SER A 13 16.50 23.24 -35.26
CA SER A 13 16.25 21.99 -35.98
C SER A 13 15.48 21.03 -35.08
N PRO A 14 14.38 20.41 -35.55
CA PRO A 14 13.65 19.43 -34.76
C PRO A 14 14.60 18.27 -34.48
N LYS A 15 15.04 18.14 -33.22
CA LYS A 15 15.94 17.09 -32.75
C LYS A 15 15.26 15.75 -33.00
N ARG A 16 15.61 15.08 -34.11
CA ARG A 16 14.98 13.80 -34.50
C ARG A 16 15.29 12.78 -33.42
N ILE A 17 14.26 12.41 -32.67
CA ILE A 17 14.34 11.37 -31.64
C ILE A 17 14.65 10.05 -32.36
N PRO A 18 15.74 9.34 -32.01
CA PRO A 18 16.07 8.06 -32.62
C PRO A 18 14.92 7.06 -32.43
N LEU A 19 14.68 6.19 -33.41
CA LEU A 19 13.61 5.17 -33.36
C LEU A 19 13.68 4.34 -32.07
N MET A 20 14.90 3.99 -31.65
CA MET A 20 15.19 3.31 -30.38
C MET A 20 14.61 4.04 -29.16
N THR A 21 14.74 5.37 -29.11
CA THR A 21 14.20 6.19 -28.02
C THR A 21 12.66 6.22 -28.05
N LYS A 22 12.04 6.16 -29.24
CA LYS A 22 10.57 6.06 -29.34
C LYS A 22 10.07 4.71 -28.84
N VAL A 23 10.71 3.61 -29.25
CA VAL A 23 10.39 2.26 -28.77
C VAL A 23 10.59 2.18 -27.26
N LEU A 24 11.70 2.72 -26.75
CA LEU A 24 11.97 2.77 -25.32
C LEU A 24 10.91 3.59 -24.57
N ALA A 25 10.47 4.72 -25.10
CA ALA A 25 9.43 5.54 -24.49
C ALA A 25 8.09 4.80 -24.42
N VAL A 26 7.70 4.10 -25.49
CA VAL A 26 6.47 3.28 -25.51
C VAL A 26 6.57 2.15 -24.49
N LEU A 27 7.71 1.45 -24.44
CA LEU A 27 7.94 0.39 -23.45
C LEU A 27 7.83 0.92 -22.02
N LEU A 28 8.40 2.10 -21.75
CA LEU A 28 8.41 2.72 -20.44
C LEU A 28 6.98 3.13 -20.00
N VAL A 29 6.17 3.65 -20.93
CA VAL A 29 4.75 3.93 -20.69
C VAL A 29 3.98 2.65 -20.39
N LEU A 30 4.20 1.57 -21.16
CA LEU A 30 3.57 0.28 -20.89
C LEU A 30 3.92 -0.25 -19.50
N LEU A 31 5.20 -0.18 -19.11
CA LEU A 31 5.65 -0.58 -17.78
C LEU A 31 5.00 0.23 -16.67
N LEU A 32 4.82 1.55 -16.86
CA LEU A 32 4.10 2.40 -15.92
C LEU A 32 2.63 1.98 -15.80
N ILE A 33 1.94 1.71 -16.91
CA ILE A 33 0.55 1.24 -16.89
C ILE A 33 0.45 -0.10 -16.13
N PHE A 34 1.34 -1.05 -16.43
CA PHE A 34 1.40 -2.32 -15.72
C PHE A 34 1.66 -2.13 -14.21
N PHE A 35 2.55 -1.21 -13.84
CA PHE A 35 2.83 -0.89 -12.45
C PHE A 35 1.58 -0.39 -11.73
N PHE A 36 0.84 0.57 -12.30
CA PHE A 36 -0.41 1.06 -11.71
C PHE A 36 -1.49 -0.01 -11.65
N LEU A 37 -1.58 -0.88 -12.66
CA LEU A 37 -2.53 -1.99 -12.68
C LEU A 37 -2.21 -3.00 -11.57
N GLN A 38 -0.95 -3.40 -11.42
CA GLN A 38 -0.51 -4.28 -10.33
C GLN A 38 -0.74 -3.66 -8.96
N TRP A 39 -0.45 -2.37 -8.82
CA TRP A 39 -0.70 -1.61 -7.59
C TRP A 39 -2.18 -1.63 -7.20
N TYR A 40 -3.06 -1.36 -8.16
CA TYR A 40 -4.51 -1.40 -7.97
C TYR A 40 -4.97 -2.79 -7.51
N LEU A 41 -4.54 -3.85 -8.21
CA LEU A 41 -4.89 -5.24 -7.86
C LEU A 41 -4.42 -5.63 -6.46
N ILE A 42 -3.21 -5.25 -6.05
CA ILE A 42 -2.68 -5.54 -4.71
C ILE A 42 -3.50 -4.81 -3.65
N THR A 43 -3.84 -3.55 -3.89
CA THR A 43 -4.63 -2.73 -2.96
C THR A 43 -6.03 -3.32 -2.78
N GLU A 44 -6.68 -3.69 -3.88
CA GLU A 44 -8.02 -4.29 -3.87
C GLU A 44 -8.05 -5.63 -3.11
N LEU A 45 -7.12 -6.54 -3.43
CA LEU A 45 -7.01 -7.83 -2.76
C LEU A 45 -6.73 -7.67 -1.27
N PHE A 46 -5.90 -6.70 -0.90
CA PHE A 46 -5.59 -6.43 0.48
C PHE A 46 -6.81 -5.88 1.23
N SER A 47 -7.53 -4.90 0.67
CA SER A 47 -8.76 -4.38 1.27
C SER A 47 -9.80 -5.47 1.47
N PHE A 48 -9.99 -6.34 0.47
CA PHE A 48 -10.89 -7.48 0.59
C PHE A 48 -10.50 -8.43 1.72
N ALA A 49 -9.21 -8.79 1.83
CA ALA A 49 -8.71 -9.64 2.91
C ALA A 49 -8.85 -8.97 4.29
N ALA A 50 -8.58 -7.67 4.37
CA ALA A 50 -8.73 -6.87 5.58
C ALA A 50 -10.20 -6.82 6.04
N ASP A 51 -11.14 -6.62 5.11
CA ASP A 51 -12.58 -6.59 5.41
C ASP A 51 -13.11 -7.95 5.85
N LEU A 52 -12.67 -9.04 5.21
CA LEU A 52 -13.00 -10.39 5.63
C LEU A 52 -12.51 -10.65 7.06
N MET A 53 -11.26 -10.31 7.36
CA MET A 53 -10.67 -10.51 8.68
C MET A 53 -11.36 -9.63 9.73
N LYS A 54 -11.62 -8.35 9.43
CA LYS A 54 -12.39 -7.43 10.27
C LYS A 54 -13.76 -8.00 10.61
N THR A 55 -14.46 -8.53 9.60
CA THR A 55 -15.81 -9.10 9.76
C THR A 55 -15.77 -10.36 10.64
N GLN A 56 -14.82 -11.27 10.39
CA GLN A 56 -14.64 -12.48 11.18
C GLN A 56 -14.35 -12.15 12.65
N LEU A 57 -13.41 -11.23 12.89
CA LEU A 57 -13.02 -10.82 14.25
C LEU A 57 -14.16 -10.12 14.99
N ILE A 58 -14.98 -9.30 14.32
CA ILE A 58 -16.14 -8.66 14.95
C ILE A 58 -17.24 -9.68 15.25
N GLN A 59 -17.51 -10.62 14.34
CA GLN A 59 -18.56 -11.62 14.55
C GLN A 59 -18.22 -12.63 15.64
N GLN A 60 -16.94 -12.97 15.77
CA GLN A 60 -16.47 -13.92 16.76
C GLN A 60 -15.97 -13.26 18.04
N ALA A 61 -15.95 -11.92 18.13
CA ALA A 61 -15.42 -11.17 19.27
C ALA A 61 -16.05 -11.68 20.59
N PRO A 62 -15.28 -12.44 21.41
CA PRO A 62 -15.77 -12.88 22.70
C PRO A 62 -15.80 -11.70 23.68
N ASP A 63 -16.58 -11.82 24.76
CA ASP A 63 -16.65 -10.82 25.83
C ASP A 63 -15.23 -10.44 26.31
N GLY A 64 -14.82 -9.19 26.08
CA GLY A 64 -13.47 -8.70 26.41
C GLY A 64 -12.68 -8.09 25.25
N VAL A 65 -13.19 -8.16 24.00
CA VAL A 65 -12.59 -7.45 22.86
C VAL A 65 -13.50 -6.33 22.38
N ASP A 66 -12.98 -5.12 22.34
CA ASP A 66 -13.71 -3.96 21.84
C ASP A 66 -13.80 -3.98 20.30
N ALA A 67 -15.03 -4.12 19.79
CA ALA A 67 -15.31 -4.08 18.35
C ALA A 67 -14.86 -2.74 17.71
N GLU A 68 -14.84 -1.65 18.47
CA GLU A 68 -14.34 -0.36 18.01
C GLU A 68 -12.81 -0.37 17.84
N ALA A 69 -12.08 -1.04 18.75
CA ALA A 69 -10.63 -1.23 18.62
C ALA A 69 -10.26 -2.07 17.38
N ILE A 70 -11.05 -3.11 17.07
CA ILE A 70 -10.89 -3.88 15.83
C ILE A 70 -11.05 -2.94 14.63
N ARG A 71 -12.19 -2.23 14.53
CA ARG A 71 -12.45 -1.31 13.41
C ARG A 71 -11.35 -0.28 13.23
N ALA A 72 -10.95 0.38 14.32
CA ALA A 72 -9.92 1.41 14.29
C ALA A 72 -8.56 0.86 13.81
N THR A 73 -8.23 -0.39 14.14
CA THR A 73 -7.00 -1.06 13.69
C THR A 73 -7.03 -1.28 12.18
N PHE A 74 -8.09 -1.88 11.65
CA PHE A 74 -8.21 -2.12 10.21
C PHE A 74 -8.26 -0.81 9.40
N ASP A 75 -8.93 0.23 9.90
CA ASP A 75 -8.95 1.55 9.25
C ASP A 75 -7.56 2.23 9.24
N ARG A 76 -6.68 1.92 10.21
CA ARG A 76 -5.26 2.35 10.19
C ARG A 76 -4.49 1.59 9.12
N VAL A 77 -4.72 0.29 8.99
CA VAL A 77 -4.07 -0.55 7.99
C VAL A 77 -4.44 -0.10 6.58
N GLU A 78 -5.71 0.14 6.32
CA GLU A 78 -6.19 0.61 5.02
C GLU A 78 -5.49 1.92 4.62
N ARG A 79 -5.45 2.91 5.52
CA ARG A 79 -4.74 4.17 5.29
C ARG A 79 -3.24 3.97 5.05
N ALA A 80 -2.60 3.06 5.78
CA ALA A 80 -1.19 2.78 5.63
C ALA A 80 -0.86 2.11 4.28
N MET A 81 -1.77 1.26 3.78
CA MET A 81 -1.68 0.59 2.49
C MET A 81 -1.95 1.54 1.32
N GLN A 82 -2.97 2.39 1.41
CA GLN A 82 -3.21 3.45 0.42
C GLN A 82 -2.01 4.40 0.27
N ALA A 83 -1.21 4.56 1.34
CA ALA A 83 0.00 5.38 1.36
C ALA A 83 1.31 4.64 1.02
N MET A 84 1.28 3.32 0.77
CA MET A 84 2.43 2.65 0.15
C MET A 84 2.51 3.14 -1.31
N PRO A 85 3.68 3.46 -1.91
CA PRO A 85 5.04 3.04 -1.57
C PRO A 85 5.76 3.95 -0.57
N LEU A 86 5.25 5.17 -0.36
CA LEU A 86 5.92 6.19 0.45
C LEU A 86 5.99 5.81 1.93
N SER A 87 4.94 5.18 2.48
CA SER A 87 4.90 4.71 3.86
C SER A 87 5.92 3.61 4.15
N TYR A 88 6.23 2.75 3.16
CA TYR A 88 7.31 1.76 3.24
C TYR A 88 8.69 2.43 3.20
N LEU A 89 8.94 3.33 2.24
CA LEU A 89 10.22 4.05 2.13
C LEU A 89 10.53 4.91 3.36
N ARG A 90 9.50 5.46 4.01
CA ARG A 90 9.62 6.23 5.27
C ARG A 90 9.72 5.33 6.52
N GLY A 91 9.65 4.01 6.37
CA GLY A 91 9.73 3.05 7.48
C GLY A 91 8.51 3.05 8.40
N GLN A 92 7.40 3.69 7.99
CA GLN A 92 6.13 3.71 8.71
C GLN A 92 5.45 2.34 8.64
N VAL A 93 5.50 1.70 7.46
CA VAL A 93 5.05 0.33 7.28
C VAL A 93 6.24 -0.63 7.25
N ARG A 94 6.19 -1.68 8.06
CA ARG A 94 7.24 -2.69 8.15
C ARG A 94 6.75 -4.03 7.64
N LEU A 95 7.10 -4.37 6.39
CA LEU A 95 6.70 -5.63 5.74
C LEU A 95 7.03 -6.87 6.58
N ARG A 96 8.19 -6.89 7.25
CA ARG A 96 8.57 -8.00 8.14
C ARG A 96 7.58 -8.19 9.29
N LYS A 97 7.05 -7.10 9.86
CA LYS A 97 6.06 -7.16 10.94
C LYS A 97 4.69 -7.54 10.41
N ILE A 98 4.31 -7.07 9.22
CA ILE A 98 3.08 -7.51 8.54
C ILE A 98 3.11 -9.03 8.38
N ARG A 99 4.22 -9.58 7.86
CA ARG A 99 4.38 -11.02 7.70
C ARG A 99 4.23 -11.78 9.02
N ILE A 100 4.86 -11.30 10.10
CA ILE A 100 4.74 -11.92 11.43
C ILE A 100 3.28 -11.88 11.93
N ALA A 101 2.58 -10.76 11.74
CA ALA A 101 1.18 -10.62 12.13
C ALA A 101 0.27 -11.59 11.35
N ILE A 102 0.50 -11.73 10.03
CA ILE A 102 -0.22 -12.69 9.18
C ILE A 102 0.09 -14.14 9.59
N ASP A 103 1.36 -14.48 9.79
CA ASP A 103 1.78 -15.82 10.20
C ASP A 103 1.18 -16.19 11.57
N TYR A 104 1.10 -15.22 12.50
CA TYR A 104 0.43 -15.41 13.79
C TYR A 104 -1.08 -15.57 13.61
N ALA A 105 -1.74 -14.69 12.85
CA ALA A 105 -3.17 -14.76 12.62
C ALA A 105 -3.60 -16.08 11.94
N SER A 106 -2.78 -16.58 11.00
CA SER A 106 -3.03 -17.86 10.34
C SER A 106 -2.93 -19.04 11.30
N LYS A 107 -2.02 -18.99 12.28
CA LYS A 107 -1.84 -20.06 13.28
C LYS A 107 -2.88 -19.99 14.38
N ALA A 108 -3.19 -18.80 14.87
CA ALA A 108 -4.20 -18.57 15.90
C ALA A 108 -5.60 -19.00 15.44
N ASN A 109 -5.86 -18.95 14.12
CA ASN A 109 -7.13 -19.37 13.54
C ASN A 109 -7.09 -20.77 12.90
N GLU A 110 -6.09 -21.61 13.19
CA GLU A 110 -6.07 -23.00 12.67
C GLU A 110 -7.31 -23.78 13.10
N ASP A 111 -7.82 -23.49 14.29
CA ASP A 111 -8.96 -24.14 14.93
C ASP A 111 -10.30 -23.52 14.48
N GLY A 112 -10.26 -22.42 13.72
CA GLY A 112 -11.42 -21.67 13.22
C GLY A 112 -12.16 -20.84 14.27
N LEU A 113 -11.63 -20.75 15.50
CA LEU A 113 -12.19 -20.01 16.63
C LEU A 113 -11.16 -19.03 17.18
N TRP A 114 -11.57 -17.81 17.45
CA TRP A 114 -10.71 -16.78 18.03
C TRP A 114 -10.96 -16.58 19.53
N SER A 115 -9.91 -16.65 20.35
CA SER A 115 -9.95 -16.20 21.75
C SER A 115 -9.69 -14.70 21.88
N ALA A 116 -10.15 -14.07 22.97
CA ALA A 116 -9.93 -12.64 23.22
C ALA A 116 -8.45 -12.26 23.19
N GLU A 117 -7.58 -13.13 23.73
CA GLU A 117 -6.14 -12.90 23.80
C GLU A 117 -5.47 -12.95 22.42
N GLU A 118 -5.91 -13.87 21.56
CA GLU A 118 -5.44 -13.96 20.18
C GLU A 118 -5.85 -12.75 19.35
N ILE A 119 -7.10 -12.31 19.47
CA ILE A 119 -7.57 -11.11 18.76
C ILE A 119 -6.76 -9.90 19.21
N ASN A 120 -6.62 -9.66 20.52
CA ASN A 120 -5.85 -8.54 21.05
C ASN A 120 -4.38 -8.59 20.59
N THR A 121 -3.80 -9.78 20.54
CA THR A 121 -2.43 -9.98 20.04
C THR A 121 -2.33 -9.65 18.55
N VAL A 122 -3.25 -10.14 17.71
CA VAL A 122 -3.30 -9.80 16.28
C VAL A 122 -3.43 -8.30 16.08
N LEU A 123 -4.32 -7.63 16.80
CA LEU A 123 -4.52 -6.18 16.69
C LEU A 123 -3.24 -5.42 17.05
N LYS A 124 -2.57 -5.80 18.16
CA LYS A 124 -1.31 -5.19 18.59
C LYS A 124 -0.19 -5.39 17.58
N MET A 125 -0.06 -6.61 17.01
CA MET A 125 0.93 -6.88 15.97
C MET A 125 0.65 -6.10 14.69
N THR A 126 -0.62 -6.01 14.31
CA THR A 126 -1.09 -5.28 13.12
C THR A 126 -0.83 -3.79 13.24
N ASP A 127 -1.15 -3.19 14.38
CA ASP A 127 -0.82 -1.80 14.69
C ASP A 127 0.69 -1.53 14.64
N ALA A 128 1.47 -2.41 15.27
CA ALA A 128 2.93 -2.29 15.27
C ALA A 128 3.54 -2.43 13.87
N ALA A 129 2.86 -3.12 12.96
CA ALA A 129 3.27 -3.31 11.57
C ALA A 129 3.06 -2.06 10.71
N VAL A 130 2.04 -1.26 11.03
CA VAL A 130 1.74 0.02 10.37
C VAL A 130 2.29 1.24 11.13
N GLY A 131 3.16 0.99 12.11
CA GLY A 131 3.88 2.04 12.85
C GLY A 131 3.04 2.73 13.92
N TYR A 132 1.83 2.23 14.20
CA TYR A 132 1.02 2.70 15.31
C TYR A 132 1.54 2.07 16.59
N LYS A 133 1.86 2.92 17.57
CA LYS A 133 2.11 2.51 18.95
C LYS A 133 0.82 2.81 19.70
N GLY A 134 -0.07 1.82 19.77
CA GLY A 134 -1.26 1.93 20.62
C GLY A 134 -0.83 2.28 22.05
N ARG A 135 -1.61 3.13 22.73
CA ARG A 135 -1.45 3.33 24.17
C ARG A 135 -1.66 1.98 24.82
N GLU A 136 -0.70 1.54 25.62
CA GLU A 136 -0.89 0.45 26.58
C GLU A 136 -2.09 0.86 27.44
N GLN A 137 -3.19 0.11 27.34
CA GLN A 137 -4.26 0.11 28.33
C GLN A 137 -4.06 -1.12 29.20
#